data_AF-A0A8H6F5Y0-F1
#
_entry.id   AF-A0A8H6F5Y0-F1
#
_cell.length_a   1.000
_cell.length_b   1.000
_cell.length_c   1.000
_cell.angle_alpha   90.00
_cell.angle_beta   90.00
_cell.angle_gamma   90.00
#
_symmetry.space_group_name_H-M   'P 1'
#
loop_
_entity.id
_entity.type
_entity.pdbx_description
1 polymer ?
#
loop_
_entity_poly.entity_id
_entity_poly.type
_entity_poly.pdbx_seq_one_letter_code
_entity_poly.pdbx_strand_id
1 'polypeptide(L)'
;MSNSLEERLKTHSSAFDGLLSLIPAKYYYDDATQDQWQQKKKSKQEIKQNKRAKLNPESVNNANEYSNGQASAKDVMDNKAKKATSVSLPKKLPKPITQESDEEEEESGDDDDSDEDVEIPDMDVSDDEDDEKQAKEDDDSDIINSKNQLIFDDDGNEVELSSYKKQEIQSTNNNSSDSNNKSKKKQLSDEEQRKRQENLAKLREKLESKINNLKEKRKAIGSKSNGALKSREQILAERQRREELKKQQKRKHDELDNDDEEDSDSGSDSGSDSDSDIDDDKNVLFGNIVFNDGSQVTSDLSKIRNSAEKKKQKGPANKDIKAHLQKLEKKKQKLASMSAEDQEKQREKDKWQRVMAQAEGIKIKDDEKLLKRALKRKEKKKLKSEIEWKERKQVVKDTVAARAKRREENLKARRDNKGKKHQPKLKKFTGTVNKAQLKRKESDLKVVPKLNPKRSE
;
A
#
# COMPACT_ATOMS: atom_id res chain seq x y z
N MET A 1 13.84 34.74 -35.16
CA MET A 1 13.03 33.82 -34.35
C MET A 1 13.99 32.78 -33.79
N SER A 2 14.33 32.88 -32.50
CA SER A 2 15.27 31.99 -31.83
C SER A 2 14.47 31.00 -30.98
N ASN A 3 14.12 29.86 -31.55
CA ASN A 3 13.50 28.78 -30.80
C ASN A 3 14.46 28.40 -29.66
N SER A 4 13.96 28.39 -28.43
CA SER A 4 14.81 28.13 -27.26
C SER A 4 15.43 26.73 -27.36
N LEU A 5 16.62 26.52 -26.79
CA LEU A 5 17.25 25.19 -26.71
C LEU A 5 16.27 24.17 -26.10
N GLU A 6 15.52 24.60 -25.07
CA GLU A 6 14.48 23.80 -24.42
C GLU A 6 13.32 23.43 -25.35
N GLU A 7 12.91 24.34 -26.23
CA GLU A 7 11.85 24.10 -27.22
C GLU A 7 12.33 23.10 -28.29
N ARG A 8 13.58 23.25 -28.74
CA ARG A 8 14.20 22.30 -29.68
C ARG A 8 14.34 20.91 -29.05
N LEU A 9 14.79 20.81 -27.80
CA LEU A 9 14.87 19.54 -27.06
C LEU A 9 13.48 18.89 -26.91
N LYS A 10 12.44 19.65 -26.56
CA LYS A 10 11.05 19.14 -26.50
C LYS A 10 10.54 18.66 -27.87
N THR A 11 10.86 19.35 -28.97
CA THR A 11 10.50 18.84 -30.30
C THR A 11 11.22 17.54 -30.64
N HIS A 12 12.53 17.43 -30.34
CA HIS A 12 13.29 16.19 -30.56
C HIS A 12 12.81 15.03 -29.68
N SER A 13 12.50 15.26 -28.40
CA SER A 13 11.96 14.22 -27.52
C SER A 13 10.59 13.73 -27.99
N SER A 14 9.70 14.64 -28.43
CA SER A 14 8.39 14.26 -28.99
C SER A 14 8.49 13.47 -30.31
N ALA A 15 9.47 13.79 -31.16
CA ALA A 15 9.72 13.04 -32.39
C ALA A 15 10.32 11.65 -32.12
N PHE A 16 11.20 11.54 -31.11
CA PHE A 16 11.79 10.28 -30.67
C PHE A 16 10.76 9.33 -30.04
N ASP A 17 9.90 9.83 -29.14
CA ASP A 17 8.81 9.06 -28.55
C ASP A 17 7.79 8.59 -29.62
N GLY A 18 7.50 9.45 -30.60
CA GLY A 18 6.73 9.07 -31.79
C GLY A 18 7.37 7.91 -32.58
N LEU A 19 8.70 7.89 -32.73
CA LEU A 19 9.43 6.81 -33.40
C LEU A 19 9.44 5.51 -32.58
N LEU A 20 9.57 5.59 -31.26
CA LEU A 20 9.43 4.42 -30.38
C LEU A 20 8.02 3.83 -30.45
N SER A 21 6.97 4.67 -30.54
CA SER A 21 5.58 4.22 -30.63
C SER A 21 5.24 3.45 -31.93
N LEU A 22 6.03 3.62 -32.99
CA LEU A 22 5.90 2.89 -34.26
C LEU A 22 6.44 1.45 -34.18
N ILE A 23 7.28 1.14 -33.19
CA ILE A 23 7.82 -0.21 -33.00
C ILE A 23 6.83 -1.01 -32.16
N PRO A 24 6.37 -2.21 -32.59
CA PRO A 24 5.38 -2.97 -31.84
C PRO A 24 5.83 -3.27 -30.41
N ALA A 25 4.96 -2.98 -29.44
CA ALA A 25 5.19 -3.22 -28.01
C ALA A 25 5.64 -4.65 -27.67
N LYS A 26 5.37 -5.63 -28.54
CA LYS A 26 5.85 -7.01 -28.44
C LYS A 26 7.38 -7.14 -28.31
N TYR A 27 8.16 -6.20 -28.87
CA TYR A 27 9.62 -6.27 -28.85
C TYR A 27 10.27 -5.63 -27.62
N TYR A 28 9.50 -4.93 -26.78
CA TYR A 28 10.00 -4.21 -25.58
C TYR A 28 9.37 -4.66 -24.26
N TYR A 29 8.14 -5.18 -24.30
CA TYR A 29 7.46 -5.73 -23.13
C TYR A 29 7.35 -7.24 -23.26
N ASP A 30 7.89 -7.99 -22.31
CA ASP A 30 7.80 -9.45 -22.25
C ASP A 30 6.36 -9.93 -22.49
N ASP A 31 6.16 -11.01 -23.24
CA ASP A 31 4.83 -11.59 -23.51
C ASP A 31 4.02 -11.87 -22.21
N ALA A 32 4.70 -12.04 -21.05
CA ALA A 32 4.09 -12.18 -19.72
C ALA A 32 3.52 -10.88 -19.11
N THR A 33 3.95 -9.70 -19.60
CA THR A 33 3.52 -8.38 -19.13
C THR A 33 2.46 -7.74 -20.03
N GLN A 34 2.36 -8.18 -21.29
CA GLN A 34 1.41 -7.69 -22.30
C GLN A 34 -0.06 -7.68 -21.81
N ASP A 35 -0.49 -8.65 -21.01
CA ASP A 35 -1.88 -8.72 -20.51
C ASP A 35 -2.13 -7.91 -19.22
N GLN A 36 -1.12 -7.25 -18.64
CA GLN A 36 -1.29 -6.51 -17.38
C GLN A 36 -2.23 -5.30 -17.52
N TRP A 37 -2.15 -4.57 -18.64
CA TRP A 37 -3.05 -3.42 -18.90
C TRP A 37 -4.49 -3.85 -19.22
N GLN A 38 -4.72 -5.13 -19.53
CA GLN A 38 -6.06 -5.70 -19.73
C GLN A 38 -6.71 -6.23 -18.44
N GLN A 39 -5.99 -6.21 -17.30
CA GLN A 39 -6.47 -6.74 -16.03
C GLN A 39 -7.64 -5.92 -15.45
N LYS A 40 -8.78 -6.58 -15.24
CA LYS A 40 -9.98 -5.98 -14.64
C LYS A 40 -9.86 -5.92 -13.11
N LYS A 41 -10.52 -4.94 -12.49
CA LYS A 41 -10.57 -4.80 -11.01
C LYS A 41 -11.13 -6.06 -10.36
N LYS A 42 -10.25 -6.80 -9.65
CA LYS A 42 -10.56 -8.07 -8.98
C LYS A 42 -11.71 -7.95 -7.99
N SER A 43 -12.55 -8.96 -7.90
CA SER A 43 -13.71 -8.95 -7.00
C SER A 43 -13.31 -9.07 -5.52
N LYS A 44 -14.17 -8.63 -4.59
CA LYS A 44 -13.87 -8.71 -3.14
C LYS A 44 -13.68 -10.15 -2.62
N GLN A 45 -14.29 -11.13 -3.28
CA GLN A 45 -14.11 -12.56 -2.96
C GLN A 45 -12.77 -13.08 -3.51
N GLU A 46 -12.45 -12.73 -4.75
CA GLU A 46 -11.19 -13.06 -5.42
C GLU A 46 -9.98 -12.43 -4.72
N ILE A 47 -10.08 -11.18 -4.24
CA ILE A 47 -9.06 -10.56 -3.38
C ILE A 47 -8.85 -11.39 -2.10
N LYS A 48 -9.92 -11.93 -1.49
CA LYS A 48 -9.81 -12.79 -0.30
C LYS A 48 -9.19 -14.15 -0.63
N GLN A 49 -9.50 -14.72 -1.80
CA GLN A 49 -8.88 -15.96 -2.28
C GLN A 49 -7.39 -15.76 -2.58
N ASN A 50 -7.01 -14.68 -3.27
CA ASN A 50 -5.60 -14.34 -3.54
C ASN A 50 -4.81 -14.10 -2.25
N LYS A 51 -5.41 -13.45 -1.24
CA LYS A 51 -4.81 -13.32 0.10
C LYS A 51 -4.65 -14.65 0.83
N ARG A 52 -5.50 -15.63 0.57
CA ARG A 52 -5.39 -16.99 1.13
C ARG A 52 -4.35 -17.83 0.36
N ALA A 53 -4.32 -17.72 -0.97
CA ALA A 53 -3.33 -18.38 -1.82
C ALA A 53 -1.90 -17.95 -1.44
N LYS A 54 -1.68 -16.64 -1.23
CA LYS A 54 -0.43 -16.06 -0.69
C LYS A 54 0.02 -16.62 0.66
N LEU A 55 -0.83 -17.36 1.38
CA LEU A 55 -0.49 -18.00 2.66
C LEU A 55 -0.13 -19.49 2.50
N ASN A 56 -0.29 -20.07 1.31
CA ASN A 56 -0.01 -21.48 1.05
C ASN A 56 1.45 -21.65 0.60
N PRO A 57 2.31 -22.39 1.34
CA PRO A 57 3.74 -22.51 1.03
C PRO A 57 4.00 -23.18 -0.33
N GLU A 58 3.15 -24.11 -0.78
CA GLU A 58 3.30 -24.71 -2.12
C GLU A 58 3.13 -23.72 -3.27
N SER A 59 2.33 -22.66 -3.09
CA SER A 59 2.18 -21.61 -4.13
C SER A 59 3.47 -20.81 -4.32
N VAL A 60 4.27 -20.69 -3.25
CA VAL A 60 5.58 -20.05 -3.24
C VAL A 60 6.60 -20.94 -3.94
N ASN A 61 6.61 -22.24 -3.64
CA ASN A 61 7.57 -23.19 -4.22
C ASN A 61 7.35 -23.47 -5.73
N ASN A 62 6.10 -23.42 -6.19
CA ASN A 62 5.73 -23.66 -7.59
C ASN A 62 5.75 -22.39 -8.46
N ALA A 63 5.99 -21.21 -7.88
CA ALA A 63 6.07 -19.97 -8.64
C ALA A 63 7.27 -19.97 -9.60
N ASN A 64 7.02 -19.56 -10.83
CA ASN A 64 8.03 -19.44 -11.89
C ASN A 64 7.76 -18.16 -12.70
N GLU A 65 8.74 -17.76 -13.52
CA GLU A 65 8.74 -16.58 -14.39
C GLU A 65 7.43 -16.39 -15.18
N TYR A 66 6.91 -17.46 -15.78
CA TYR A 66 5.67 -17.48 -16.56
C TYR A 66 4.38 -17.65 -15.73
N SER A 67 4.48 -18.03 -14.46
CA SER A 67 3.34 -18.28 -13.58
C SER A 67 3.67 -17.88 -12.15
N ASN A 68 3.46 -16.60 -11.85
CA ASN A 68 3.82 -16.01 -10.55
C ASN A 68 2.87 -16.45 -9.41
N GLY A 69 1.83 -17.27 -9.62
CA GLY A 69 1.08 -17.95 -8.53
C GLY A 69 0.43 -17.08 -7.41
N GLN A 70 0.47 -15.74 -7.53
CA GLN A 70 0.34 -14.75 -6.44
C GLN A 70 1.51 -14.69 -5.42
N ALA A 71 2.63 -15.37 -5.65
CA ALA A 71 3.89 -15.27 -4.89
C ALA A 71 4.52 -13.86 -4.95
N SER A 72 5.58 -13.63 -4.19
CA SER A 72 6.38 -12.41 -4.25
C SER A 72 7.37 -12.47 -5.41
N ALA A 73 7.72 -11.31 -5.99
CA ALA A 73 8.81 -11.22 -6.96
C ALA A 73 10.14 -11.77 -6.39
N LYS A 74 10.36 -11.59 -5.08
CA LYS A 74 11.50 -12.19 -4.38
C LYS A 74 11.46 -13.72 -4.38
N ASP A 75 10.29 -14.33 -4.20
CA ASP A 75 10.17 -15.80 -4.16
C ASP A 75 10.45 -16.40 -5.55
N VAL A 76 10.02 -15.71 -6.62
CA VAL A 76 10.33 -16.08 -8.01
C VAL A 76 11.84 -16.00 -8.28
N MET A 77 12.50 -14.91 -7.85
CA MET A 77 13.96 -14.77 -7.92
C MET A 77 14.68 -15.89 -7.18
N ASP A 78 14.30 -16.16 -5.92
CA ASP A 78 14.92 -17.19 -5.08
C ASP A 78 14.69 -18.61 -5.66
N ASN A 79 13.55 -18.88 -6.30
CA ASN A 79 13.30 -20.13 -7.01
C ASN A 79 14.05 -20.24 -8.34
N LYS A 80 14.20 -19.14 -9.09
CA LYS A 80 15.00 -19.09 -10.33
C LYS A 80 16.47 -19.38 -10.00
N ALA A 81 17.01 -18.77 -8.94
CA ALA A 81 18.36 -19.02 -8.44
C ALA A 81 18.57 -20.49 -8.02
N LYS A 82 17.60 -21.12 -7.33
CA LYS A 82 17.65 -22.55 -6.97
C LYS A 82 17.57 -23.51 -8.17
N LYS A 83 16.97 -23.08 -9.28
CA LYS A 83 16.78 -23.89 -10.51
C LYS A 83 17.85 -23.63 -11.57
N ALA A 84 18.63 -22.56 -11.44
CA ALA A 84 19.72 -22.25 -12.35
C ALA A 84 20.88 -23.23 -12.14
N THR A 85 21.25 -23.97 -13.19
CA THR A 85 22.46 -24.80 -13.19
C THR A 85 23.69 -23.91 -13.26
N SER A 86 24.68 -24.17 -12.41
CA SER A 86 25.95 -23.44 -12.41
C SER A 86 26.74 -23.75 -13.68
N VAL A 87 26.86 -22.76 -14.58
CA VAL A 87 27.63 -22.91 -15.82
C VAL A 87 29.13 -22.88 -15.50
N SER A 88 29.79 -24.04 -15.61
CA SER A 88 31.25 -24.12 -15.57
C SER A 88 31.84 -23.63 -16.90
N LEU A 89 32.49 -22.47 -16.89
CA LEU A 89 33.19 -21.91 -18.05
C LEU A 89 34.29 -22.89 -18.53
N PRO A 90 34.30 -23.33 -19.81
CA PRO A 90 35.28 -24.27 -20.32
C PRO A 90 36.66 -23.62 -20.41
N LYS A 91 37.58 -24.02 -19.52
CA LYS A 91 38.93 -23.46 -19.41
C LYS A 91 39.86 -24.06 -20.48
N LYS A 92 39.72 -23.64 -21.73
CA LYS A 92 40.67 -23.91 -22.84
C LYS A 92 40.72 -22.74 -23.81
N LEU A 93 41.72 -21.88 -23.67
CA LEU A 93 42.10 -20.93 -24.70
C LEU A 93 42.78 -21.70 -25.86
N PRO A 94 42.54 -21.34 -27.13
CA PRO A 94 43.33 -21.86 -28.25
C PRO A 94 44.78 -21.35 -28.16
N LYS A 95 45.74 -22.20 -28.53
CA LYS A 95 47.16 -21.81 -28.65
C LYS A 95 47.37 -20.95 -29.91
N PRO A 96 48.27 -19.95 -29.90
CA PRO A 96 48.64 -19.23 -31.11
C PRO A 96 49.37 -20.14 -32.09
N ILE A 97 49.20 -19.86 -33.39
CA ILE A 97 49.93 -20.51 -34.48
C ILE A 97 51.33 -19.88 -34.55
N THR A 98 52.36 -20.69 -34.34
CA THR A 98 53.74 -20.39 -34.74
C THR A 98 53.97 -20.94 -36.15
N GLN A 99 54.29 -20.07 -37.10
CA GLN A 99 55.03 -20.48 -38.29
C GLN A 99 56.52 -20.19 -38.04
N GLU A 100 57.35 -21.13 -38.43
CA GLU A 100 58.80 -21.14 -38.22
C GLU A 100 59.49 -20.46 -39.42
N SER A 101 60.46 -19.59 -39.14
CA SER A 101 61.57 -19.26 -40.05
C SER A 101 62.70 -18.56 -39.28
N ASP A 102 63.63 -19.37 -38.79
CA ASP A 102 65.10 -19.22 -38.85
C ASP A 102 65.87 -18.03 -38.25
N GLU A 103 67.09 -18.40 -37.83
CA GLU A 103 68.34 -17.63 -37.67
C GLU A 103 68.60 -16.78 -36.39
N GLU A 104 69.48 -17.36 -35.55
CA GLU A 104 70.76 -16.82 -35.02
C GLU A 104 70.83 -15.66 -33.98
N GLU A 105 71.38 -16.05 -32.82
CA GLU A 105 72.51 -15.46 -32.06
C GLU A 105 72.50 -14.05 -31.38
N GLU A 106 73.22 -14.05 -30.23
CA GLU A 106 73.97 -12.96 -29.55
C GLU A 106 73.26 -11.80 -28.77
N GLU A 107 73.56 -11.82 -27.45
CA GLU A 107 74.14 -10.76 -26.58
C GLU A 107 73.52 -9.35 -26.35
N SER A 108 73.56 -8.95 -25.06
CA SER A 108 73.48 -7.57 -24.52
C SER A 108 72.14 -6.84 -24.71
N GLY A 109 71.76 -5.79 -24.00
CA GLY A 109 72.37 -4.91 -22.98
C GLY A 109 71.45 -3.68 -22.97
N ASP A 110 70.72 -3.44 -21.88
CA ASP A 110 71.04 -2.46 -20.82
C ASP A 110 70.48 -1.04 -21.11
N ASP A 111 69.99 -0.41 -20.06
CA ASP A 111 69.74 1.05 -19.89
C ASP A 111 68.88 1.89 -20.90
N ASP A 112 67.68 2.26 -20.41
CA ASP A 112 67.39 3.62 -19.89
C ASP A 112 66.35 4.56 -20.57
N ASP A 113 65.61 5.20 -19.64
CA ASP A 113 64.90 6.49 -19.56
C ASP A 113 63.65 6.95 -20.35
N SER A 114 62.87 7.74 -19.55
CA SER A 114 62.01 8.90 -19.85
C SER A 114 60.59 8.72 -20.43
N ASP A 115 59.61 8.99 -19.56
CA ASP A 115 58.46 9.94 -19.66
C ASP A 115 57.63 9.99 -20.98
N GLU A 116 56.30 10.11 -20.94
CA GLU A 116 55.54 11.25 -20.40
C GLU A 116 54.02 10.93 -20.32
N ASP A 117 53.30 11.65 -19.46
CA ASP A 117 51.87 11.59 -19.16
C ASP A 117 50.92 11.94 -20.34
N VAL A 118 49.81 11.18 -20.49
CA VAL A 118 48.50 11.72 -20.94
C VAL A 118 47.33 10.92 -20.32
N GLU A 119 46.76 11.39 -19.20
CA GLU A 119 45.39 11.03 -18.80
C GLU A 119 44.33 11.61 -19.77
N ILE A 120 43.37 10.78 -20.22
CA ILE A 120 42.05 11.24 -20.70
C ILE A 120 40.96 10.39 -20.01
N PRO A 121 39.85 10.99 -19.55
CA PRO A 121 39.02 10.39 -18.49
C PRO A 121 37.80 9.67 -19.03
N ASP A 122 37.49 8.50 -18.45
CA ASP A 122 36.24 7.80 -18.75
C ASP A 122 35.03 8.47 -18.06
N MET A 123 34.01 8.71 -18.86
CA MET A 123 32.86 9.57 -18.54
C MET A 123 31.70 8.71 -18.05
N ASP A 124 31.53 8.62 -16.73
CA ASP A 124 30.40 7.91 -16.12
C ASP A 124 29.10 8.69 -16.33
N VAL A 125 28.22 8.14 -17.19
CA VAL A 125 26.92 8.72 -17.52
C VAL A 125 25.90 8.25 -16.49
N SER A 126 25.48 9.20 -15.66
CA SER A 126 24.40 9.05 -14.69
C SER A 126 23.12 8.47 -15.30
N ASP A 127 22.68 7.33 -14.77
CA ASP A 127 21.29 6.89 -14.83
C ASP A 127 20.53 7.47 -13.60
N ASP A 128 19.31 7.96 -13.83
CA ASP A 128 18.61 8.90 -12.94
C ASP A 128 17.28 8.33 -12.44
N GLU A 129 17.20 7.92 -11.17
CA GLU A 129 15.91 7.75 -10.48
C GLU A 129 15.95 8.23 -9.00
N ASP A 130 14.81 8.79 -8.58
CA ASP A 130 14.38 9.11 -7.21
C ASP A 130 15.02 10.31 -6.43
N ASP A 131 14.67 11.54 -6.84
CA ASP A 131 14.53 12.67 -5.89
C ASP A 131 13.05 13.03 -5.62
N GLU A 132 12.50 12.50 -4.51
CA GLU A 132 11.18 12.88 -3.98
C GLU A 132 11.13 14.38 -3.60
N LYS A 133 10.54 15.23 -4.46
CA LYS A 133 10.15 16.61 -4.08
C LYS A 133 8.65 16.81 -3.89
N GLN A 134 8.27 16.72 -2.61
CA GLN A 134 7.29 17.53 -1.88
C GLN A 134 6.15 18.20 -2.68
N ALA A 135 4.94 17.72 -2.42
CA ALA A 135 3.69 18.39 -2.76
C ALA A 135 3.66 19.86 -2.28
N LYS A 136 3.24 20.75 -3.18
CA LYS A 136 2.47 21.93 -2.83
C LYS A 136 0.99 21.57 -2.90
N GLU A 137 0.23 22.05 -1.93
CA GLU A 137 -1.23 22.01 -1.95
C GLU A 137 -1.69 23.30 -2.63
N ASP A 138 -2.26 23.20 -3.84
CA ASP A 138 -3.04 24.25 -4.48
C ASP A 138 -4.36 23.62 -4.96
N ASP A 139 -5.47 24.34 -4.78
CA ASP A 139 -6.84 23.88 -5.09
C ASP A 139 -7.05 23.79 -6.62
N ASP A 140 -7.43 22.61 -7.11
CA ASP A 140 -8.04 22.44 -8.45
C ASP A 140 -9.07 21.29 -8.39
N SER A 141 -10.27 21.61 -7.91
CA SER A 141 -11.43 20.69 -7.91
C SER A 141 -12.65 21.24 -8.64
N ASP A 142 -12.41 21.98 -9.73
CA ASP A 142 -13.45 22.42 -10.67
C ASP A 142 -13.07 22.07 -12.12
N ILE A 143 -13.70 21.01 -12.66
CA ILE A 143 -14.11 20.78 -14.07
C ILE A 143 -14.59 19.32 -14.18
N ILE A 144 -15.82 19.06 -13.71
CA ILE A 144 -16.57 17.84 -14.08
C ILE A 144 -18.00 18.23 -14.50
N ASN A 145 -18.17 18.40 -15.81
CA ASN A 145 -19.38 18.06 -16.57
C ASN A 145 -20.74 18.49 -15.96
N SER A 146 -20.96 19.80 -15.83
CA SER A 146 -22.17 20.42 -15.27
C SER A 146 -23.42 20.30 -16.17
N LYS A 147 -23.87 19.08 -16.50
CA LYS A 147 -25.02 18.87 -17.40
C LYS A 147 -25.94 17.67 -17.11
N ASN A 148 -26.04 17.28 -15.83
CA ASN A 148 -27.27 16.79 -15.15
C ASN A 148 -26.89 16.23 -13.76
N GLN A 149 -26.86 17.08 -12.74
CA GLN A 149 -26.83 16.62 -11.35
C GLN A 149 -28.27 16.51 -10.85
N LEU A 150 -28.76 15.27 -10.69
CA LEU A 150 -29.93 15.00 -9.87
C LEU A 150 -29.58 15.35 -8.41
N ILE A 151 -30.40 16.20 -7.80
CA ILE A 151 -30.28 16.58 -6.39
C ILE A 151 -31.35 15.82 -5.63
N PHE A 152 -30.90 15.03 -4.65
CA PHE A 152 -31.75 14.26 -3.74
C PHE A 152 -31.73 14.91 -2.35
N ASP A 153 -32.86 14.89 -1.65
CA ASP A 153 -32.97 15.30 -0.24
C ASP A 153 -32.38 14.25 0.73
N ASP A 154 -32.22 14.57 2.01
CA ASP A 154 -31.60 13.71 3.05
C ASP A 154 -32.37 12.39 3.31
N ASP A 155 -33.65 12.31 2.89
CA ASP A 155 -34.47 11.08 2.87
C ASP A 155 -34.41 10.31 1.52
N GLY A 156 -33.69 10.82 0.52
CA GLY A 156 -33.37 10.10 -0.73
C GLY A 156 -34.35 10.25 -1.90
N ASN A 157 -35.22 11.28 -1.90
CA ASN A 157 -36.12 11.60 -3.02
C ASN A 157 -35.56 12.73 -3.90
N GLU A 158 -35.83 12.66 -5.21
CA GLU A 158 -35.43 13.63 -6.23
C GLU A 158 -36.32 14.89 -6.20
N VAL A 159 -35.73 16.08 -6.34
CA VAL A 159 -36.43 17.37 -6.25
C VAL A 159 -36.49 18.08 -7.61
N GLU A 160 -37.69 18.19 -8.20
CA GLU A 160 -37.92 19.00 -9.41
C GLU A 160 -38.01 20.50 -9.09
N LEU A 161 -37.01 21.26 -9.54
CA LEU A 161 -36.97 22.73 -9.45
C LEU A 161 -37.90 23.37 -10.50
N SER A 162 -39.10 23.75 -10.08
CA SER A 162 -40.02 24.55 -10.89
C SER A 162 -39.84 26.07 -10.67
N SER A 163 -39.86 26.81 -11.78
CA SER A 163 -39.89 28.27 -11.89
C SER A 163 -38.74 29.10 -11.28
N TYR A 164 -37.81 29.57 -12.13
CA TYR A 164 -37.38 30.99 -12.13
C TYR A 164 -37.07 31.47 -13.55
N LYS A 165 -37.31 32.77 -13.78
CA LYS A 165 -37.37 33.44 -15.08
C LYS A 165 -35.98 33.87 -15.55
N LYS A 166 -35.53 33.45 -16.74
CA LYS A 166 -34.24 33.83 -17.32
C LYS A 166 -34.43 34.88 -18.41
N GLN A 167 -33.85 36.07 -18.22
CA GLN A 167 -33.71 37.08 -19.29
C GLN A 167 -32.42 36.82 -20.10
N GLU A 168 -32.40 37.35 -21.32
CA GLU A 168 -31.38 37.13 -22.35
C GLU A 168 -30.15 38.01 -22.17
N ILE A 169 -29.06 37.67 -22.89
CA ILE A 169 -28.25 38.52 -23.79
C ILE A 169 -27.03 37.68 -24.21
N GLN A 170 -27.13 37.02 -25.38
CA GLN A 170 -26.46 37.35 -26.65
C GLN A 170 -25.00 36.88 -26.79
N SER A 171 -24.78 36.00 -27.77
CA SER A 171 -23.50 35.83 -28.46
C SER A 171 -23.80 35.54 -29.92
N THR A 172 -23.08 36.25 -30.78
CA THR A 172 -23.31 36.56 -32.20
C THR A 172 -23.45 35.38 -33.18
N ASN A 173 -24.30 35.57 -34.21
CA ASN A 173 -24.11 35.30 -35.66
C ASN A 173 -22.93 34.36 -36.05
N ASN A 174 -23.04 33.40 -36.99
CA ASN A 174 -23.98 33.21 -38.11
C ASN A 174 -23.80 31.77 -38.68
N ASN A 175 -24.54 31.18 -39.64
CA ASN A 175 -25.71 31.55 -40.46
C ASN A 175 -26.41 30.25 -40.98
N SER A 176 -27.27 30.39 -42.01
CA SER A 176 -27.66 29.42 -43.06
C SER A 176 -28.89 28.53 -42.79
N SER A 177 -30.02 28.99 -43.35
CA SER A 177 -31.03 28.22 -44.14
C SER A 177 -31.19 26.73 -43.80
N ASP A 178 -32.34 26.20 -43.37
CA ASP A 178 -33.60 26.27 -44.09
C ASP A 178 -34.69 25.54 -43.27
N SER A 179 -35.76 26.22 -42.89
CA SER A 179 -36.90 25.63 -42.20
C SER A 179 -38.11 25.57 -43.11
N ASN A 180 -38.18 24.55 -43.99
CA ASN A 180 -39.46 24.14 -44.58
C ASN A 180 -39.40 22.71 -45.16
N ASN A 181 -39.74 21.71 -44.35
CA ASN A 181 -40.51 20.55 -44.85
C ASN A 181 -41.14 19.73 -43.71
N LYS A 182 -42.43 19.96 -43.47
CA LYS A 182 -43.28 19.15 -42.59
C LYS A 182 -43.74 17.89 -43.34
N SER A 183 -42.85 16.90 -43.50
CA SER A 183 -43.09 15.72 -44.32
C SER A 183 -43.43 14.45 -43.51
N LYS A 184 -44.72 14.11 -43.51
CA LYS A 184 -45.31 12.76 -43.54
C LYS A 184 -44.56 11.65 -42.77
N LYS A 185 -45.13 11.20 -41.63
CA LYS A 185 -44.86 9.86 -41.07
C LYS A 185 -45.05 8.80 -42.18
N LYS A 186 -43.97 8.17 -42.63
CA LYS A 186 -44.07 6.94 -43.44
C LYS A 186 -44.70 5.86 -42.56
N GLN A 187 -45.87 5.35 -42.98
CA GLN A 187 -46.42 4.14 -42.40
C GLN A 187 -45.53 2.99 -42.90
N LEU A 188 -44.82 2.33 -41.98
CA LEU A 188 -44.03 1.13 -42.28
C LEU A 188 -44.98 0.02 -42.70
N SER A 189 -44.62 -0.77 -43.70
CA SER A 189 -45.50 -1.85 -44.17
C SER A 189 -45.74 -2.88 -43.06
N ASP A 190 -46.89 -3.56 -43.08
CA ASP A 190 -47.24 -4.52 -42.03
C ASP A 190 -46.19 -5.64 -41.89
N GLU A 191 -45.51 -5.98 -42.99
CA GLU A 191 -44.41 -6.94 -42.99
C GLU A 191 -43.16 -6.42 -42.26
N GLU A 192 -42.79 -5.14 -42.43
CA GLU A 192 -41.72 -4.50 -41.66
C GLU A 192 -42.07 -4.39 -40.17
N GLN A 193 -43.34 -4.13 -39.86
CA GLN A 193 -43.83 -4.10 -38.48
C GLN A 193 -43.72 -5.48 -37.81
N ARG A 194 -44.10 -6.56 -38.51
CA ARG A 194 -43.95 -7.94 -38.02
C ARG A 194 -42.48 -8.32 -37.82
N LYS A 195 -41.60 -8.03 -38.79
CA LYS A 195 -40.14 -8.24 -38.65
C LYS A 195 -39.56 -7.45 -37.46
N ARG A 196 -40.04 -6.22 -37.21
CA ARG A 196 -39.65 -5.43 -36.03
C ARG A 196 -40.15 -6.04 -34.72
N GLN A 197 -41.38 -6.56 -34.68
CA GLN A 197 -41.92 -7.26 -33.51
C GLN A 197 -41.16 -8.56 -33.22
N GLU A 198 -40.84 -9.36 -34.24
CA GLU A 198 -39.99 -10.55 -34.09
C GLU A 198 -38.59 -10.21 -33.57
N ASN A 199 -37.97 -9.16 -34.09
CA ASN A 199 -36.66 -8.71 -33.61
C ASN A 199 -36.72 -8.19 -32.17
N LEU A 200 -37.80 -7.52 -31.77
CA LEU A 200 -38.06 -7.14 -30.37
C LEU A 200 -38.31 -8.36 -29.47
N ALA A 201 -39.01 -9.39 -29.96
CA ALA A 201 -39.22 -10.65 -29.24
C ALA A 201 -37.88 -11.39 -29.02
N LYS A 202 -37.08 -11.54 -30.08
CA LYS A 202 -35.71 -12.10 -30.03
C LYS A 202 -34.79 -11.31 -29.09
N LEU A 203 -34.94 -9.98 -29.02
CA LEU A 203 -34.21 -9.13 -28.05
C LEU A 203 -34.70 -9.34 -26.61
N ARG A 204 -36.01 -9.46 -26.38
CA ARG A 204 -36.59 -9.77 -25.06
C ARG A 204 -36.15 -11.14 -24.57
N GLU A 205 -36.20 -12.16 -25.42
CA GLU A 205 -35.72 -13.52 -25.11
C GLU A 205 -34.21 -13.54 -24.76
N LYS A 206 -33.38 -12.84 -25.53
CA LYS A 206 -31.94 -12.65 -25.22
C LYS A 206 -31.71 -11.91 -23.90
N LEU A 207 -32.58 -10.96 -23.56
CA LEU A 207 -32.51 -10.22 -22.31
C LEU A 207 -32.97 -11.08 -21.12
N GLU A 208 -34.06 -11.85 -21.26
CA GLU A 208 -34.59 -12.76 -20.24
C GLU A 208 -33.65 -13.92 -19.95
N SER A 209 -33.10 -14.56 -20.98
CA SER A 209 -32.05 -15.59 -20.83
C SER A 209 -30.80 -15.03 -20.14
N LYS A 210 -30.37 -13.80 -20.46
CA LYS A 210 -29.26 -13.14 -19.76
C LYS A 210 -29.61 -12.76 -18.31
N ILE A 211 -30.84 -12.33 -18.03
CA ILE A 211 -31.34 -12.11 -16.66
C ILE A 211 -31.35 -13.43 -15.88
N ASN A 212 -31.80 -14.53 -16.47
CA ASN A 212 -31.85 -15.84 -15.84
C ASN A 212 -30.45 -16.38 -15.56
N ASN A 213 -29.51 -16.27 -16.51
CA ASN A 213 -28.10 -16.59 -16.30
C ASN A 213 -27.48 -15.76 -15.17
N LEU A 214 -27.82 -14.46 -15.07
CA LEU A 214 -27.39 -13.58 -13.97
C LEU A 214 -28.11 -13.88 -12.63
N LYS A 215 -29.34 -14.41 -12.64
CA LYS A 215 -30.05 -14.87 -11.43
C LYS A 215 -29.44 -16.18 -10.91
N GLU A 216 -29.15 -17.11 -11.80
CA GLU A 216 -28.50 -18.40 -11.49
C GLU A 216 -27.08 -18.20 -10.95
N LYS A 217 -26.26 -17.36 -11.60
CA LYS A 217 -24.93 -16.97 -11.12
C LYS A 217 -24.96 -16.30 -9.74
N ARG A 218 -26.02 -15.53 -9.45
CA ARG A 218 -26.25 -14.91 -8.12
C ARG A 218 -26.96 -15.84 -7.12
N LYS A 219 -27.33 -17.06 -7.52
CA LYS A 219 -28.13 -18.02 -6.74
C LYS A 219 -29.38 -17.38 -6.12
N ALA A 220 -30.07 -16.56 -6.91
CA ALA A 220 -31.26 -15.84 -6.49
C ALA A 220 -32.41 -16.81 -6.15
N ILE A 221 -33.23 -16.46 -5.17
CA ILE A 221 -34.42 -17.23 -4.79
C ILE A 221 -35.30 -17.45 -6.05
N GLY A 222 -35.60 -18.72 -6.34
CA GLY A 222 -36.37 -19.13 -7.52
C GLY A 222 -35.56 -19.53 -8.77
N SER A 223 -34.23 -19.37 -8.81
CA SER A 223 -33.44 -19.90 -9.94
C SER A 223 -33.27 -21.42 -9.87
N LYS A 224 -33.15 -22.10 -11.02
CA LYS A 224 -33.00 -23.58 -11.09
C LYS A 224 -31.62 -24.10 -10.63
N SER A 225 -30.67 -23.22 -10.31
CA SER A 225 -29.33 -23.58 -9.87
C SER A 225 -29.32 -24.35 -8.53
N ASN A 226 -28.59 -25.47 -8.49
CA ASN A 226 -28.40 -26.25 -7.28
C ASN A 226 -27.74 -25.39 -6.17
N GLY A 227 -28.48 -25.19 -5.08
CA GLY A 227 -28.11 -24.30 -3.97
C GLY A 227 -28.91 -22.98 -3.89
N ALA A 228 -29.82 -22.69 -4.84
CA ALA A 228 -30.86 -21.69 -4.63
C ALA A 228 -31.99 -22.28 -3.78
N LEU A 229 -32.25 -21.68 -2.61
CA LEU A 229 -33.25 -22.15 -1.65
C LEU A 229 -34.66 -21.82 -2.19
N LYS A 230 -35.51 -22.85 -2.36
CA LYS A 230 -36.78 -22.74 -3.10
C LYS A 230 -37.97 -22.36 -2.21
N SER A 231 -37.85 -22.49 -0.88
CA SER A 231 -38.89 -22.11 0.09
C SER A 231 -38.27 -21.51 1.37
N ARG A 232 -39.01 -20.61 2.02
CA ARG A 232 -38.66 -19.97 3.32
C ARG A 232 -38.41 -20.99 4.43
N GLU A 233 -39.12 -22.10 4.40
CA GLU A 233 -38.98 -23.23 5.32
C GLU A 233 -37.63 -23.93 5.14
N GLN A 234 -37.21 -24.11 3.89
CA GLN A 234 -35.91 -24.67 3.52
C GLN A 234 -34.74 -23.79 4.01
N ILE A 235 -34.92 -22.46 4.04
CA ILE A 235 -33.94 -21.51 4.62
C ILE A 235 -33.79 -21.71 6.13
N LEU A 236 -34.89 -22.02 6.84
CA LEU A 236 -34.85 -22.27 8.29
C LEU A 236 -34.21 -23.63 8.61
N ALA A 237 -34.56 -24.68 7.87
CA ALA A 237 -33.96 -26.01 8.02
C ALA A 237 -32.45 -26.00 7.73
N GLU A 238 -32.01 -25.34 6.64
CA GLU A 238 -30.59 -25.19 6.31
C GLU A 238 -29.82 -24.41 7.40
N ARG A 239 -30.46 -23.40 7.99
CA ARG A 239 -29.88 -22.63 9.10
C ARG A 239 -29.72 -23.49 10.36
N GLN A 240 -30.72 -24.28 10.72
CA GLN A 240 -30.66 -25.22 11.85
C GLN A 240 -29.57 -26.26 11.64
N ARG A 241 -29.54 -26.92 10.47
CA ARG A 241 -28.52 -27.91 10.12
C ARG A 241 -27.09 -27.37 10.21
N ARG A 242 -26.87 -26.12 9.78
CA ARG A 242 -25.56 -25.45 9.88
C ARG A 242 -25.19 -25.06 11.32
N GLU A 243 -26.17 -24.72 12.14
CA GLU A 243 -25.98 -24.39 13.56
C GLU A 243 -25.66 -25.67 14.37
N GLU A 244 -26.31 -26.78 14.03
CA GLU A 244 -26.05 -28.11 14.58
C GLU A 244 -24.67 -28.66 14.19
N LEU A 245 -24.28 -28.59 12.91
CA LEU A 245 -22.92 -28.94 12.47
C LEU A 245 -21.85 -28.12 13.20
N LYS A 246 -22.09 -26.82 13.43
CA LYS A 246 -21.16 -25.97 14.18
C LYS A 246 -21.11 -26.36 15.66
N LYS A 247 -22.23 -26.79 16.26
CA LYS A 247 -22.29 -27.32 17.63
C LYS A 247 -21.55 -28.66 17.76
N GLN A 248 -21.65 -29.54 16.76
CA GLN A 248 -20.90 -30.79 16.69
C GLN A 248 -19.39 -30.53 16.53
N GLN A 249 -18.98 -29.62 15.65
CA GLN A 249 -17.57 -29.23 15.51
C GLN A 249 -17.02 -28.60 16.80
N LYS A 250 -17.80 -27.75 17.49
CA LYS A 250 -17.36 -27.21 18.77
C LYS A 250 -17.26 -28.30 19.84
N ARG A 251 -18.21 -29.22 19.92
CA ARG A 251 -18.11 -30.38 20.81
C ARG A 251 -16.86 -31.21 20.55
N LYS A 252 -16.55 -31.55 19.30
CA LYS A 252 -15.31 -32.27 18.96
C LYS A 252 -14.03 -31.52 19.31
N HIS A 253 -14.05 -30.18 19.28
CA HIS A 253 -12.91 -29.39 19.71
C HIS A 253 -12.80 -29.32 21.24
N ASP A 254 -13.93 -29.10 21.93
CA ASP A 254 -14.01 -29.12 23.40
C ASP A 254 -13.73 -30.53 23.99
N GLU A 255 -13.86 -31.60 23.19
CA GLU A 255 -13.56 -33.01 23.51
C GLU A 255 -12.05 -33.30 23.31
N LEU A 256 -11.45 -32.85 22.21
CA LEU A 256 -10.01 -32.92 21.97
C LEU A 256 -9.17 -32.04 22.92
N ASP A 257 -9.68 -30.90 23.37
CA ASP A 257 -8.99 -30.05 24.36
C ASP A 257 -9.01 -30.67 25.79
N ASN A 258 -9.92 -31.60 26.09
CA ASN A 258 -9.98 -32.26 27.40
C ASN A 258 -9.12 -33.54 27.48
N ASP A 259 -8.87 -34.22 26.36
CA ASP A 259 -8.01 -35.41 26.31
C ASP A 259 -6.51 -35.06 26.45
N ASP A 260 -6.13 -33.78 26.27
CA ASP A 260 -4.74 -33.26 26.36
C ASP A 260 -4.41 -32.64 27.75
N GLU A 261 -5.35 -32.60 28.72
CA GLU A 261 -5.13 -32.05 30.07
C GLU A 261 -5.04 -33.13 31.20
N GLU A 262 -5.10 -34.43 30.90
CA GLU A 262 -4.87 -35.53 31.86
C GLU A 262 -3.62 -36.40 31.55
N ASP A 263 -2.46 -35.77 31.31
CA ASP A 263 -1.20 -36.37 31.77
C ASP A 263 -0.06 -35.34 31.98
N SER A 264 0.90 -35.67 32.85
CA SER A 264 2.15 -34.94 33.13
C SER A 264 2.09 -33.63 33.94
N ASP A 265 1.87 -33.77 35.25
CA ASP A 265 2.66 -33.01 36.24
C ASP A 265 3.13 -33.94 37.37
N SER A 266 4.43 -34.27 37.39
CA SER A 266 5.21 -34.58 38.61
C SER A 266 6.62 -35.10 38.29
N GLY A 267 7.65 -34.38 38.76
CA GLY A 267 8.74 -35.04 39.49
C GLY A 267 10.07 -35.34 38.79
N SER A 268 11.00 -34.38 38.92
CA SER A 268 12.34 -34.55 39.52
C SER A 268 13.30 -35.68 39.08
N ASP A 269 14.49 -35.22 38.67
CA ASP A 269 15.83 -35.82 38.88
C ASP A 269 16.26 -37.08 38.09
N SER A 270 17.25 -36.88 37.21
CA SER A 270 18.51 -37.63 37.21
C SER A 270 19.48 -36.97 36.23
N GLY A 271 20.71 -36.72 36.66
CA GLY A 271 21.79 -36.31 35.76
C GLY A 271 22.17 -37.43 34.77
N SER A 272 22.58 -37.04 33.57
CA SER A 272 23.37 -37.87 32.66
C SER A 272 24.21 -36.94 31.80
N ASP A 273 25.45 -36.69 32.24
CA ASP A 273 26.47 -36.14 31.36
C ASP A 273 26.65 -37.11 30.18
N SER A 274 26.30 -36.66 28.98
CA SER A 274 26.72 -37.31 27.75
C SER A 274 27.87 -36.50 27.20
N ASP A 275 29.06 -36.77 27.75
CA ASP A 275 30.32 -36.28 27.21
C ASP A 275 30.44 -36.81 25.77
N SER A 276 30.34 -35.92 24.79
CA SER A 276 30.58 -36.26 23.39
C SER A 276 31.97 -35.77 23.04
N ASP A 277 32.96 -36.64 23.26
CA ASP A 277 34.36 -36.41 22.94
C ASP A 277 34.52 -35.98 21.46
N ILE A 278 34.89 -34.71 21.32
CA ILE A 278 35.83 -34.12 20.37
C ILE A 278 36.41 -35.08 19.30
N ASP A 279 36.04 -34.83 18.05
CA ASP A 279 36.93 -35.00 16.89
C ASP A 279 37.41 -33.60 16.43
N ASP A 280 38.40 -33.05 17.16
CA ASP A 280 39.09 -31.80 16.78
C ASP A 280 40.07 -32.07 15.64
N ASP A 281 39.54 -32.18 14.42
CA ASP A 281 40.35 -32.08 13.21
C ASP A 281 40.98 -30.68 13.12
N LYS A 282 42.29 -30.63 13.38
CA LYS A 282 43.10 -29.42 13.60
C LYS A 282 43.17 -28.50 12.37
N ASN A 283 42.12 -27.74 12.08
CA ASN A 283 42.19 -26.65 11.12
C ASN A 283 42.64 -25.34 11.80
N VAL A 284 43.94 -25.29 12.11
CA VAL A 284 44.61 -24.18 12.80
C VAL A 284 44.67 -22.94 11.90
N LEU A 285 43.70 -22.02 12.05
CA LEU A 285 43.76 -20.68 11.46
C LEU A 285 44.01 -19.62 12.53
N PHE A 286 45.28 -19.35 12.79
CA PHE A 286 45.71 -18.19 13.56
C PHE A 286 45.60 -16.91 12.72
N GLY A 287 44.73 -16.00 13.14
CA GLY A 287 44.71 -14.62 12.64
C GLY A 287 43.31 -14.12 12.28
N ASN A 288 42.77 -13.19 13.07
CA ASN A 288 41.65 -12.37 12.63
C ASN A 288 42.15 -11.43 11.53
N ILE A 289 41.98 -11.80 10.26
CA ILE A 289 42.35 -10.95 9.13
C ILE A 289 41.47 -9.69 9.17
N VAL A 290 42.11 -8.54 9.40
CA VAL A 290 41.52 -7.21 9.35
C VAL A 290 42.11 -6.48 8.15
N PHE A 291 41.29 -6.14 7.16
CA PHE A 291 41.72 -5.33 6.02
C PHE A 291 41.85 -3.85 6.42
N ASN A 292 42.52 -3.02 5.61
CA ASN A 292 42.69 -1.59 5.89
C ASN A 292 41.37 -0.80 6.04
N ASP A 293 40.27 -1.25 5.41
CA ASP A 293 38.92 -0.69 5.62
C ASP A 293 38.33 -1.02 7.03
N GLY A 294 38.95 -1.96 7.73
CA GLY A 294 38.53 -2.49 9.03
C GLY A 294 37.42 -3.55 8.93
N SER A 295 37.11 -4.04 7.73
CA SER A 295 36.36 -5.27 7.56
C SER A 295 37.15 -6.45 8.16
N GLN A 296 36.46 -7.32 8.87
CA GLN A 296 37.05 -8.47 9.56
C GLN A 296 36.47 -9.75 8.98
N VAL A 297 37.33 -10.69 8.59
CA VAL A 297 36.84 -12.00 8.13
C VAL A 297 36.35 -12.81 9.33
N THR A 298 35.28 -13.59 9.18
CA THR A 298 34.90 -14.62 10.15
C THR A 298 35.99 -15.68 10.30
N SER A 299 36.05 -16.33 11.46
CA SER A 299 36.88 -17.52 11.74
C SER A 299 36.90 -18.53 10.59
N ASP A 300 35.73 -18.77 10.01
CA ASP A 300 35.49 -19.81 9.00
C ASP A 300 35.92 -19.37 7.59
N LEU A 301 36.58 -18.21 7.45
CA LEU A 301 36.87 -17.46 6.21
C LEU A 301 35.69 -17.15 5.26
N SER A 302 34.51 -17.69 5.55
CA SER A 302 33.35 -17.70 4.64
C SER A 302 32.62 -16.37 4.47
N LYS A 303 32.75 -15.43 5.42
CA LYS A 303 32.03 -14.16 5.40
C LYS A 303 32.92 -13.00 5.87
N ILE A 304 32.91 -11.92 5.09
CA ILE A 304 33.53 -10.66 5.48
C ILE A 304 32.51 -9.86 6.30
N ARG A 305 32.82 -9.54 7.56
CA ARG A 305 32.03 -8.64 8.39
C ARG A 305 32.49 -7.21 8.13
N ASN A 306 31.69 -6.45 7.40
CA ASN A 306 31.92 -5.02 7.13
C ASN A 306 31.74 -4.18 8.41
N SER A 307 32.78 -4.10 9.25
CA SER A 307 32.80 -3.18 10.40
C SER A 307 32.63 -1.71 9.96
N ALA A 308 32.99 -1.39 8.71
CA ALA A 308 32.74 -0.10 8.08
C ALA A 308 31.25 0.29 8.07
N GLU A 309 30.33 -0.63 7.79
CA GLU A 309 28.88 -0.37 7.85
C GLU A 309 28.41 -0.07 9.28
N LYS A 310 29.01 -0.73 10.28
CA LYS A 310 28.79 -0.40 11.70
C LYS A 310 29.41 0.95 12.08
N LYS A 311 30.48 1.41 11.40
CA LYS A 311 30.98 2.80 11.52
C LYS A 311 30.00 3.81 10.88
N LYS A 312 29.27 3.47 9.81
CA LYS A 312 28.18 4.31 9.27
C LYS A 312 27.00 4.49 10.25
N GLN A 313 26.87 3.63 11.27
CA GLN A 313 25.90 3.78 12.37
C GLN A 313 26.39 4.64 13.55
N LYS A 314 27.56 5.28 13.47
CA LYS A 314 28.24 5.91 14.62
C LYS A 314 27.69 7.33 14.93
N GLY A 315 26.42 7.40 15.33
CA GLY A 315 25.76 8.62 15.78
C GLY A 315 24.35 8.40 16.32
N PRO A 316 23.67 9.46 16.80
CA PRO A 316 22.24 9.43 17.11
C PRO A 316 21.43 8.89 15.92
N ALA A 317 20.49 7.99 16.18
CA ALA A 317 19.61 7.48 15.13
C ALA A 317 18.84 8.62 14.46
N ASN A 318 18.72 8.59 13.14
CA ASN A 318 18.11 9.65 12.30
C ASN A 318 16.69 10.13 12.71
N LYS A 319 15.98 9.34 13.53
CA LYS A 319 14.63 9.63 14.05
C LYS A 319 14.66 10.19 15.49
N ASP A 320 15.76 10.12 16.22
CA ASP A 320 15.91 10.61 17.60
C ASP A 320 16.39 12.07 17.67
N ILE A 321 15.42 12.97 17.54
CA ILE A 321 15.58 14.41 17.68
C ILE A 321 16.19 14.81 19.03
N LYS A 322 15.94 14.05 20.12
CA LYS A 322 16.45 14.40 21.46
C LYS A 322 17.95 14.13 21.53
N ALA A 323 18.42 12.98 21.02
CA ALA A 323 19.84 12.68 20.95
C ALA A 323 20.60 13.59 19.98
N HIS A 324 20.00 14.00 18.85
CA HIS A 324 20.57 15.06 17.99
C HIS A 324 20.71 16.39 18.75
N LEU A 325 19.69 16.81 19.49
CA LEU A 325 19.73 18.04 20.30
C LEU A 325 20.80 17.96 21.39
N GLN A 326 20.92 16.81 22.09
CA GLN A 326 21.97 16.60 23.09
C GLN A 326 23.38 16.57 22.47
N LYS A 327 23.55 16.05 21.24
CA LYS A 327 24.82 16.11 20.50
C LYS A 327 25.20 17.56 20.19
N LEU A 328 24.22 18.39 19.81
CA LEU A 328 24.38 19.82 19.55
C LEU A 328 24.77 20.58 20.83
N GLU A 329 24.08 20.33 21.95
CA GLU A 329 24.43 20.90 23.26
C GLU A 329 25.85 20.52 23.70
N LYS A 330 26.23 19.24 23.56
CA LYS A 330 27.60 18.77 23.84
C LYS A 330 28.65 19.42 22.91
N LYS A 331 28.35 19.60 21.61
CA LYS A 331 29.21 20.36 20.68
C LYS A 331 29.40 21.81 21.16
N LYS A 332 28.31 22.49 21.54
CA LYS A 332 28.35 23.87 22.07
C LYS A 332 29.15 23.97 23.37
N GLN A 333 28.97 23.04 24.29
CA GLN A 333 29.75 22.97 25.53
C GLN A 333 31.24 22.79 25.25
N LYS A 334 31.61 21.89 24.32
CA LYS A 334 33.00 21.70 23.90
C LYS A 334 33.60 22.96 23.29
N LEU A 335 32.90 23.62 22.36
CA LEU A 335 33.36 24.89 21.77
C LEU A 335 33.53 25.97 22.86
N ALA A 336 32.59 26.09 23.80
CA ALA A 336 32.68 27.05 24.90
C ALA A 336 33.84 26.77 25.88
N SER A 337 34.35 25.53 25.95
CA SER A 337 35.52 25.18 26.78
C SER A 337 36.88 25.37 26.08
N MET A 338 36.91 25.72 24.78
CA MET A 338 38.17 25.96 24.06
C MET A 338 38.49 27.47 23.93
N SER A 339 39.75 27.79 23.65
CA SER A 339 40.21 29.15 23.36
C SER A 339 39.50 29.75 22.12
N ALA A 340 39.51 31.07 21.98
CA ALA A 340 38.88 31.73 20.83
C ALA A 340 39.49 31.30 19.49
N GLU A 341 40.81 31.18 19.40
CA GLU A 341 41.50 30.73 18.19
C GLU A 341 41.17 29.28 17.85
N ASP A 342 41.14 28.40 18.86
CA ASP A 342 40.82 26.98 18.63
C ASP A 342 39.34 26.78 18.29
N GLN A 343 38.45 27.64 18.80
CA GLN A 343 37.06 27.70 18.37
C GLN A 343 36.94 28.05 16.88
N GLU A 344 37.74 28.97 16.36
CA GLU A 344 37.72 29.35 14.94
C GLU A 344 38.27 28.22 14.06
N LYS A 345 39.46 27.69 14.39
CA LYS A 345 40.04 26.50 13.74
C LYS A 345 39.07 25.32 13.75
N GLN A 346 38.32 25.11 14.84
CA GLN A 346 37.32 24.04 14.92
C GLN A 346 36.04 24.35 14.13
N ARG A 347 35.59 25.61 14.05
CA ARG A 347 34.45 26.00 13.19
C ARG A 347 34.77 25.81 11.72
N GLU A 348 35.99 26.10 11.29
CA GLU A 348 36.46 25.84 9.93
C GLU A 348 36.50 24.33 9.63
N LYS A 349 37.07 23.53 10.53
CA LYS A 349 37.05 22.06 10.42
C LYS A 349 35.62 21.52 10.36
N ASP A 350 34.73 21.95 11.26
CA ASP A 350 33.32 21.57 11.27
C ASP A 350 32.58 22.00 9.97
N LYS A 351 32.95 23.15 9.38
CA LYS A 351 32.40 23.64 8.11
C LYS A 351 32.82 22.74 6.94
N TRP A 352 34.11 22.41 6.83
CA TRP A 352 34.61 21.52 5.78
C TRP A 352 34.10 20.08 5.94
N GLN A 353 34.11 19.54 7.15
CA GLN A 353 33.50 18.23 7.44
C GLN A 353 32.01 18.19 7.13
N ARG A 354 31.28 19.28 7.36
CA ARG A 354 29.86 19.40 6.97
C ARG A 354 29.70 19.33 5.45
N VAL A 355 30.50 20.06 4.68
CA VAL A 355 30.44 20.03 3.20
C VAL A 355 30.81 18.65 2.68
N MET A 356 31.89 18.05 3.18
CA MET A 356 32.35 16.71 2.80
C MET A 356 31.28 15.63 3.06
N ALA A 357 30.69 15.60 4.26
CA ALA A 357 29.62 14.66 4.57
C ALA A 357 28.30 14.96 3.85
N GLN A 358 28.05 16.22 3.42
CA GLN A 358 26.93 16.52 2.53
C GLN A 358 27.17 16.00 1.10
N ALA A 359 28.41 16.08 0.59
CA ALA A 359 28.81 15.48 -0.69
C ALA A 359 28.78 13.94 -0.64
N GLU A 360 29.09 13.32 0.50
CA GLU A 360 28.87 11.88 0.79
C GLU A 360 27.36 11.50 0.86
N GLY A 361 26.45 12.47 0.75
CA GLY A 361 25.00 12.24 0.83
C GLY A 361 24.43 12.12 2.26
N ILE A 362 25.24 12.33 3.31
CA ILE A 362 24.80 12.23 4.70
C ILE A 362 23.92 13.43 5.08
N LYS A 363 22.64 13.15 5.37
CA LYS A 363 21.62 14.16 5.75
C LYS A 363 21.82 14.65 7.19
N ILE A 364 22.76 15.59 7.40
CA ILE A 364 23.12 16.21 8.70
C ILE A 364 21.92 16.97 9.32
N LYS A 365 21.71 16.83 10.63
CA LYS A 365 20.58 17.42 11.38
C LYS A 365 21.04 18.15 12.65
N ASP A 366 21.77 19.25 12.46
CA ASP A 366 22.41 20.00 13.55
C ASP A 366 21.71 21.37 13.83
N ASP A 367 20.53 21.64 13.25
CA ASP A 367 19.80 22.91 13.44
C ASP A 367 18.92 22.94 14.70
N GLU A 368 19.36 23.65 15.73
CA GLU A 368 18.68 23.70 17.04
C GLU A 368 17.22 24.13 16.96
N LYS A 369 16.91 25.18 16.17
CA LYS A 369 15.53 25.67 15.99
C LYS A 369 14.64 24.62 15.30
N LEU A 370 15.17 23.88 14.33
CA LEU A 370 14.42 22.83 13.63
C LEU A 370 14.24 21.59 14.49
N LEU A 371 15.26 21.17 15.24
CA LEU A 371 15.18 20.08 16.22
C LEU A 371 14.14 20.41 17.30
N LYS A 372 14.18 21.59 17.92
CA LYS A 372 13.17 22.05 18.89
C LYS A 372 11.75 22.10 18.28
N ARG A 373 11.58 22.58 17.04
CA ARG A 373 10.27 22.53 16.32
C ARG A 373 9.82 21.11 15.99
N ALA A 374 10.74 20.18 15.70
CA ALA A 374 10.43 18.79 15.42
C ALA A 374 10.02 18.02 16.68
N LEU A 375 10.67 18.31 17.81
CA LEU A 375 10.31 17.82 19.14
C LEU A 375 8.88 18.27 19.50
N LYS A 376 8.59 19.59 19.43
CA LYS A 376 7.24 20.14 19.63
C LYS A 376 6.17 19.55 18.72
N ARG A 377 6.51 19.21 17.47
CA ARG A 377 5.59 18.50 16.55
C ARG A 377 5.31 17.06 17.00
N LYS A 378 6.30 16.33 17.50
CA LYS A 378 6.09 15.00 18.09
C LYS A 378 5.23 15.06 19.35
N GLU A 379 5.49 16.01 20.24
CA GLU A 379 4.68 16.25 21.45
C GLU A 379 3.22 16.53 21.09
N LYS A 380 2.96 17.49 20.18
CA LYS A 380 1.59 17.77 19.71
C LYS A 380 0.90 16.54 19.10
N LYS A 381 1.61 15.70 18.33
CA LYS A 381 1.06 14.43 17.82
C LYS A 381 0.72 13.45 18.95
N LYS A 382 1.57 13.35 19.97
CA LYS A 382 1.32 12.50 21.15
C LYS A 382 0.14 13.00 21.98
N LEU A 383 0.05 14.31 22.25
CA LEU A 383 -1.10 14.92 22.94
C LEU A 383 -2.41 14.68 22.18
N LYS A 384 -2.45 14.86 20.86
CA LYS A 384 -3.63 14.51 20.04
C LYS A 384 -4.02 13.04 20.22
N SER A 385 -3.05 12.12 20.07
CA SER A 385 -3.32 10.69 20.27
C SER A 385 -3.78 10.36 21.69
N GLU A 386 -3.25 11.03 22.71
CA GLU A 386 -3.65 10.82 24.11
C GLU A 386 -5.10 11.28 24.34
N ILE A 387 -5.49 12.43 23.80
CA ILE A 387 -6.86 12.95 23.84
C ILE A 387 -7.82 11.98 23.12
N GLU A 388 -7.48 11.52 21.92
CA GLU A 388 -8.28 10.54 21.19
C GLU A 388 -8.43 9.22 21.96
N TRP A 389 -7.36 8.71 22.58
CA TRP A 389 -7.43 7.48 23.37
C TRP A 389 -8.21 7.67 24.68
N LYS A 390 -8.10 8.83 25.33
CA LYS A 390 -8.96 9.21 26.47
C LYS A 390 -10.43 9.28 26.05
N GLU A 391 -10.74 9.88 24.90
CA GLU A 391 -12.10 9.93 24.36
C GLU A 391 -12.63 8.55 23.97
N ARG A 392 -11.84 7.70 23.29
CA ARG A 392 -12.23 6.31 22.99
C ARG A 392 -12.52 5.53 24.28
N LYS A 393 -11.70 5.68 25.32
CA LYS A 393 -11.94 5.08 26.65
C LYS A 393 -13.22 5.61 27.31
N GLN A 394 -13.52 6.91 27.20
CA GLN A 394 -14.80 7.49 27.65
C GLN A 394 -15.97 6.88 26.88
N VAL A 395 -15.95 6.90 25.54
CA VAL A 395 -17.02 6.32 24.71
C VAL A 395 -17.26 4.85 25.05
N VAL A 396 -16.21 4.05 25.28
CA VAL A 396 -16.37 2.66 25.75
C VAL A 396 -17.09 2.62 27.10
N LYS A 397 -16.65 3.39 28.10
CA LYS A 397 -17.33 3.48 29.41
C LYS A 397 -18.80 3.90 29.26
N ASP A 398 -19.08 4.93 28.46
CA ASP A 398 -20.42 5.44 28.19
C ASP A 398 -21.29 4.39 27.50
N THR A 399 -20.75 3.59 26.58
CA THR A 399 -21.48 2.49 25.92
C THR A 399 -21.80 1.34 26.87
N VAL A 400 -20.89 1.02 27.80
CA VAL A 400 -21.10 0.01 28.82
C VAL A 400 -22.14 0.49 29.83
N ALA A 401 -22.05 1.75 30.29
CA ALA A 401 -23.01 2.37 31.20
C ALA A 401 -24.39 2.51 30.56
N ALA A 402 -24.50 2.94 29.30
CA ALA A 402 -25.77 3.01 28.58
C ALA A 402 -26.39 1.62 28.40
N ARG A 403 -25.58 0.59 28.10
CA ARG A 403 -26.05 -0.80 28.02
C ARG A 403 -26.49 -1.34 29.39
N ALA A 404 -25.83 -0.96 30.49
CA ALA A 404 -26.24 -1.29 31.85
C ALA A 404 -27.58 -0.62 32.21
N LYS A 405 -27.69 0.70 32.05
CA LYS A 405 -28.94 1.45 32.26
C LYS A 405 -30.11 0.89 31.45
N ARG A 406 -29.90 0.53 30.17
CA ARG A 406 -30.94 -0.15 29.36
C ARG A 406 -31.30 -1.55 29.87
N ARG A 407 -30.40 -2.28 30.53
CA ARG A 407 -30.75 -3.56 31.18
C ARG A 407 -31.55 -3.30 32.46
N GLU A 408 -31.14 -2.34 33.28
CA GLU A 408 -31.85 -1.91 34.49
C GLU A 408 -33.27 -1.42 34.18
N GLU A 409 -33.44 -0.55 33.18
CA GLU A 409 -34.75 -0.13 32.65
C GLU A 409 -35.61 -1.33 32.23
N ASN A 410 -35.02 -2.28 31.48
CA ASN A 410 -35.75 -3.46 31.01
C ASN A 410 -36.08 -4.44 32.16
N LEU A 411 -35.25 -4.54 33.21
CA LEU A 411 -35.51 -5.35 34.41
C LEU A 411 -36.56 -4.69 35.30
N LYS A 412 -36.50 -3.36 35.48
CA LYS A 412 -37.51 -2.57 36.17
C LYS A 412 -38.85 -2.69 35.46
N ALA A 413 -38.90 -2.49 34.14
CA ALA A 413 -40.09 -2.72 33.34
C ALA A 413 -40.64 -4.14 33.54
N ARG A 414 -39.81 -5.19 33.52
CA ARG A 414 -40.24 -6.57 33.82
C ARG A 414 -40.83 -6.73 35.23
N ARG A 415 -40.26 -6.07 36.24
CA ARG A 415 -40.76 -6.06 37.63
C ARG A 415 -42.13 -5.36 37.69
N ASP A 416 -42.24 -4.16 37.14
CA ASP A 416 -43.46 -3.34 37.14
C ASP A 416 -44.60 -3.96 36.29
N ASN A 417 -44.23 -4.90 35.42
CA ASN A 417 -45.12 -5.65 34.53
C ASN A 417 -45.48 -7.05 35.04
N LYS A 418 -44.85 -7.53 36.12
CA LYS A 418 -45.14 -8.84 36.70
C LYS A 418 -46.62 -8.91 37.12
N GLY A 419 -47.40 -9.74 36.43
CA GLY A 419 -48.84 -9.94 36.68
C GLY A 419 -49.82 -9.24 35.74
N LYS A 420 -49.37 -8.37 34.81
CA LYS A 420 -50.29 -7.72 33.83
C LYS A 420 -50.40 -8.55 32.53
N LYS A 421 -51.60 -8.65 31.95
CA LYS A 421 -51.91 -9.60 30.84
C LYS A 421 -51.35 -9.20 29.46
N HIS A 422 -51.08 -7.92 29.18
CA HIS A 422 -50.47 -7.47 27.92
C HIS A 422 -49.18 -6.71 28.19
N GLN A 423 -48.11 -7.07 27.45
CA GLN A 423 -46.76 -6.54 27.69
C GLN A 423 -46.11 -5.94 26.44
N PRO A 424 -45.61 -4.69 26.50
CA PRO A 424 -44.87 -4.10 25.40
C PRO A 424 -43.50 -4.77 25.21
N LYS A 425 -43.07 -4.91 23.96
CA LYS A 425 -41.79 -5.53 23.61
C LYS A 425 -40.61 -4.65 24.09
N LEU A 426 -39.80 -5.20 24.98
CA LEU A 426 -38.60 -4.57 25.55
C LEU A 426 -37.58 -4.22 24.45
N LYS A 427 -37.04 -3.00 24.47
CA LYS A 427 -36.10 -2.51 23.44
C LYS A 427 -34.67 -2.98 23.77
N LYS A 428 -33.98 -3.55 22.77
CA LYS A 428 -32.56 -3.95 22.87
C LYS A 428 -31.67 -2.74 22.63
N PHE A 429 -30.56 -2.62 23.37
CA PHE A 429 -29.54 -1.62 23.09
C PHE A 429 -28.71 -2.04 21.87
N THR A 430 -28.75 -1.23 20.81
CA THR A 430 -28.04 -1.47 19.54
C THR A 430 -27.08 -0.32 19.23
N GLY A 431 -25.85 -0.64 18.87
CA GLY A 431 -24.83 0.34 18.45
C GLY A 431 -23.95 0.88 19.58
N THR A 432 -23.22 1.95 19.25
CA THR A 432 -22.35 2.73 20.16
C THR A 432 -23.01 4.05 20.55
N VAL A 433 -22.60 4.62 21.69
CA VAL A 433 -23.10 5.92 22.13
C VAL A 433 -22.39 7.01 21.32
N ASN A 434 -23.07 7.49 20.28
CA ASN A 434 -22.52 8.49 19.36
C ASN A 434 -22.45 9.86 20.04
N LYS A 435 -21.26 10.22 20.54
CA LYS A 435 -21.01 11.50 21.23
C LYS A 435 -21.33 12.73 20.38
N ALA A 436 -21.23 12.63 19.04
CA ALA A 436 -21.66 13.67 18.11
C ALA A 436 -23.20 13.88 18.11
N GLN A 437 -24.00 12.81 18.20
CA GLN A 437 -25.46 12.90 18.31
C GLN A 437 -25.90 13.42 19.68
N LEU A 438 -25.13 13.14 20.75
CA LEU A 438 -25.33 13.75 22.06
C LEU A 438 -25.03 15.25 22.04
N LYS A 439 -23.88 15.67 21.49
CA LYS A 439 -23.53 17.10 21.38
C LYS A 439 -24.55 17.92 20.59
N ARG A 440 -25.08 17.37 19.48
CA ARG A 440 -26.18 18.02 18.73
C ARG A 440 -27.43 18.20 19.61
N LYS A 441 -27.90 17.14 20.26
CA LYS A 441 -29.05 17.24 21.18
C LYS A 441 -28.82 18.23 22.33
N GLU A 442 -27.59 18.35 22.81
CA GLU A 442 -27.23 19.30 23.87
C GLU A 442 -27.11 20.75 23.38
N SER A 443 -26.75 20.99 22.12
CA SER A 443 -26.86 22.33 21.50
C SER A 443 -28.30 22.70 21.23
N ASP A 444 -29.11 21.77 20.70
CA ASP A 444 -30.51 22.01 20.35
C ASP A 444 -31.34 22.35 21.60
N LEU A 445 -31.07 21.68 22.73
CA LEU A 445 -31.69 21.97 24.04
C LEU A 445 -31.30 23.34 24.64
N LYS A 446 -30.22 23.98 24.16
CA LYS A 446 -29.79 25.31 24.62
C LYS A 446 -30.38 26.46 23.78
N VAL A 447 -30.95 26.17 22.60
CA VAL A 447 -31.66 27.15 21.77
C VAL A 447 -33.14 27.17 22.17
N VAL A 448 -33.42 27.60 23.41
CA VAL A 448 -34.78 27.96 23.80
C VAL A 448 -35.08 29.36 23.24
N PRO A 449 -36.09 29.52 22.35
CA PRO A 449 -36.40 30.83 21.80
C PRO A 449 -36.94 31.73 22.92
N LYS A 450 -36.31 32.90 23.10
CA LYS A 450 -36.86 33.96 23.96
C LYS A 450 -38.18 34.42 23.35
N LEU A 451 -39.30 33.97 23.92
CA LEU A 451 -40.63 34.45 23.56
C LEU A 451 -40.72 35.94 23.89
N ASN A 452 -40.68 36.79 22.86
CA ASN A 452 -40.96 38.21 23.01
C ASN A 452 -42.42 38.39 23.45
N PRO A 453 -42.70 39.07 24.57
CA PRO A 453 -44.08 39.42 24.93
C PRO A 453 -44.58 40.47 23.94
N LYS A 454 -45.43 40.03 23.00
CA LYS A 454 -46.11 40.97 22.10
C LYS A 454 -47.10 41.81 22.91
N ARG A 455 -47.08 43.11 22.65
CA ARG A 455 -48.01 44.12 23.15
C ARG A 455 -49.46 43.64 23.10
N SER A 456 -50.19 43.90 24.17
CA SER A 456 -51.64 44.05 24.14
C SER A 456 -52.02 45.28 23.32
N GLU A 457 -53.06 45.15 22.50
CA GLU A 457 -53.95 46.25 22.10
C GLU A 457 -55.10 46.35 23.10
#